data_AF-A0A800EZJ6-F1
#
_entry.id   AF-A0A800EZJ6-F1
#
_cell.length_a   1.000
_cell.length_b   1.000
_cell.length_c   1.000
_cell.angle_alpha   90.00
_cell.angle_beta   90.00
_cell.angle_gamma   90.00
#
_symmetry.space_group_name_H-M   'P 1'
#
loop_
_entity.id
_entity.type
_entity.pdbx_description
1 polymer ?
#
loop_
_entity_poly.entity_id
_entity_poly.type
_entity_poly.pdbx_seq_one_letter_code
_entity_poly.pdbx_strand_id
1 'polypeptide(L)'
;MNILLCGLLFILAIGVIGCEAESSSGPSSVSESTTPESDAVSNDEVGTTVETASPVYVKPDPVVTLSPSPSPTSTIDTGGGTGFLIDSASTATSTQIDYTSEQWSKVWLCSDSDIESTDLTAGGTQTCSVLTEVVGDDLRVNSTGIPNHDFESTLGCCATEQNSVWTIPLKPELSYEDPVQAPERGAVAFTVTGVAIYGPEEGPGGDAVALEYGYFEEDRQPVDLGICGGHAGPGGEYHYHYDSNCMHWHEDSQDISEYVVGLAASVVSKVVGFAFDGFPIYSTYEENSAGKSIEMTSSYRLKIGEDGYDGIEDYEFMEGIGDLDECNGHFAVTPEAPNGTYHYHSTLTNGDGDLGFPYFPLCYKGIVNEDNTQTTDSGRVPPQPPDFAGGRPPPPR
;
A
#
# COMPACT_ATOMS: atom_id res chain seq x y z
N MET A 1 -13.67 42.11 51.53
CA MET A 1 -14.15 41.04 52.45
C MET A 1 -13.06 39.97 52.48
N ASN A 2 -12.54 39.67 53.67
CA ASN A 2 -11.68 38.51 54.05
C ASN A 2 -11.97 37.23 53.22
N ILE A 3 -11.11 36.24 52.95
CA ILE A 3 -9.77 35.78 53.42
C ILE A 3 -9.31 34.70 52.39
N LEU A 4 -8.07 34.19 52.22
CA LEU A 4 -6.80 34.16 52.97
C LEU A 4 -5.60 34.28 51.98
N LEU A 5 -4.37 34.04 52.43
CA LEU A 5 -3.17 33.75 51.63
C LEU A 5 -2.38 32.60 52.30
N CYS A 6 -1.98 31.57 51.56
CA CYS A 6 -0.98 30.55 51.93
C CYS A 6 -0.49 29.87 50.63
N GLY A 7 0.79 29.76 50.29
CA GLY A 7 2.00 30.13 51.04
C GLY A 7 2.75 28.91 51.57
N LEU A 8 3.49 28.21 50.71
CA LEU A 8 4.49 27.23 51.12
C LEU A 8 5.68 27.28 50.14
N LEU A 9 6.76 27.88 50.66
CA LEU A 9 8.04 28.04 50.00
C LEU A 9 8.99 27.00 50.60
N PHE A 10 9.59 26.12 49.80
CA PHE A 10 10.67 25.24 50.25
C PHE A 10 11.98 25.67 49.62
N ILE A 11 12.95 26.02 50.47
CA ILE A 11 14.34 26.29 50.12
C ILE A 11 15.20 25.42 51.04
N LEU A 12 16.02 24.53 50.48
CA LEU A 12 17.34 24.25 51.08
C LEU A 12 18.37 23.65 50.10
N ALA A 13 19.48 24.38 49.98
CA ALA A 13 20.87 23.96 49.77
C ALA A 13 21.24 22.75 48.86
N ILE A 14 21.85 23.08 47.72
CA ILE A 14 23.26 22.80 47.36
C ILE A 14 23.88 21.50 47.93
N GLY A 15 24.23 20.59 47.02
CA GLY A 15 25.25 19.55 47.24
C GLY A 15 26.00 19.27 45.93
N VAL A 16 27.25 19.73 45.83
CA VAL A 16 28.15 19.41 44.71
C VAL A 16 29.03 18.23 45.12
N ILE A 17 28.95 17.12 44.39
CA ILE A 17 29.95 16.05 44.43
C ILE A 17 30.26 15.68 42.98
N GLY A 18 31.48 15.97 42.55
CA GLY A 18 32.09 15.27 41.42
C GLY A 18 32.86 14.06 41.94
N CYS A 19 32.96 13.02 41.13
CA CYS A 19 33.99 11.98 41.27
C CYS A 19 34.73 11.85 39.94
N GLU A 20 36.02 11.59 40.04
CA GLU A 20 36.95 11.61 38.91
C GLU A 20 36.70 10.50 37.88
N ALA A 21 36.96 10.83 36.61
CA ALA A 21 37.36 9.85 35.61
C ALA A 21 38.88 9.73 35.64
N GLU A 22 39.42 8.62 36.15
CA GLU A 22 40.85 8.32 36.04
C GLU A 22 41.17 7.48 34.80
N SER A 23 42.16 7.95 34.06
CA SER A 23 42.75 7.28 32.90
C SER A 23 44.08 6.61 33.25
N SER A 24 44.24 5.33 32.94
CA SER A 24 45.54 4.73 32.57
C SER A 24 45.25 3.47 31.72
N SER A 25 45.81 3.21 30.53
CA SER A 25 47.14 3.41 29.93
C SER A 25 48.19 2.34 30.30
N GLY A 26 48.47 1.40 29.41
CA GLY A 26 49.76 0.71 29.37
C GLY A 26 49.72 -0.80 29.06
N PRO A 27 50.56 -1.33 28.13
CA PRO A 27 50.46 -2.72 27.63
C PRO A 27 51.71 -3.60 27.91
N SER A 28 51.57 -4.91 27.68
CA SER A 28 52.60 -5.90 27.20
C SER A 28 51.98 -7.32 27.31
N SER A 29 51.98 -8.28 26.36
CA SER A 29 52.79 -8.68 25.18
C SER A 29 53.74 -9.88 25.43
N VAL A 30 53.59 -10.96 24.63
CA VAL A 30 54.59 -12.04 24.33
C VAL A 30 54.84 -13.03 25.50
N SER A 31 55.09 -14.35 25.38
CA SER A 31 55.37 -15.38 24.31
C SER A 31 54.89 -16.76 24.84
N GLU A 32 54.29 -17.70 24.08
CA GLU A 32 54.82 -18.60 23.02
C GLU A 32 55.50 -19.91 23.52
N SER A 33 55.46 -20.97 22.68
CA SER A 33 56.04 -22.33 22.81
C SER A 33 55.22 -23.33 23.66
N THR A 34 55.12 -24.64 23.35
CA THR A 34 55.83 -25.54 22.39
C THR A 34 54.91 -26.63 21.79
N THR A 35 55.19 -27.08 20.56
CA THR A 35 54.82 -28.43 20.02
C THR A 35 55.97 -29.44 20.25
N PRO A 36 55.74 -30.77 20.12
CA PRO A 36 56.05 -31.44 18.84
C PRO A 36 55.12 -32.61 18.43
N GLU A 37 55.41 -33.15 17.24
CA GLU A 37 54.66 -34.08 16.36
C GLU A 37 54.41 -35.52 16.88
N SER A 38 53.40 -36.18 16.28
CA SER A 38 53.60 -37.48 15.59
C SER A 38 52.43 -37.88 14.64
N ASP A 39 52.74 -38.00 13.35
CA ASP A 39 52.23 -38.93 12.31
C ASP A 39 50.72 -39.28 12.15
N ALA A 40 50.13 -38.66 11.12
CA ALA A 40 49.30 -39.22 10.03
C ALA A 40 48.33 -40.41 10.24
N VAL A 41 47.03 -40.18 9.94
CA VAL A 41 46.27 -40.86 8.85
C VAL A 41 45.24 -39.85 8.26
N SER A 42 44.94 -39.99 6.97
CA SER A 42 44.03 -39.16 6.15
C SER A 42 42.55 -39.19 6.54
N ASN A 43 41.84 -38.10 6.24
CA ASN A 43 40.64 -38.12 5.38
C ASN A 43 40.33 -36.70 4.85
N ASP A 44 39.87 -36.62 3.60
CA ASP A 44 39.34 -35.40 2.98
C ASP A 44 38.01 -34.97 3.61
N GLU A 45 37.83 -33.67 3.85
CA GLU A 45 36.59 -32.96 3.45
C GLU A 45 36.95 -31.53 3.02
N VAL A 46 36.39 -31.08 1.89
CA VAL A 46 36.64 -29.75 1.31
C VAL A 46 35.68 -28.74 1.95
N GLY A 47 36.23 -27.87 2.80
CA GLY A 47 35.49 -26.71 3.32
C GLY A 47 35.37 -25.62 2.27
N THR A 48 34.19 -25.50 1.65
CA THR A 48 33.85 -24.35 0.78
C THR A 48 33.10 -23.31 1.61
N THR A 49 33.72 -22.15 1.83
CA THR A 49 33.03 -20.98 2.40
C THR A 49 32.07 -20.41 1.36
N VAL A 50 30.77 -20.46 1.64
CA VAL A 50 29.76 -19.76 0.85
C VAL A 50 29.60 -18.35 1.40
N GLU A 51 30.00 -17.34 0.61
CA GLU A 51 29.54 -15.97 0.84
C GLU A 51 28.06 -15.90 0.45
N THR A 52 27.19 -15.55 1.41
CA THR A 52 25.77 -15.32 1.15
C THR A 52 25.59 -13.92 0.57
N ALA A 53 25.54 -13.83 -0.76
CA ALA A 53 24.97 -12.66 -1.42
C ALA A 53 23.43 -12.72 -1.30
N SER A 54 22.79 -11.62 -0.94
CA SER A 54 21.33 -11.49 -0.96
C SER A 54 20.79 -11.77 -2.37
N PRO A 55 19.60 -12.40 -2.49
CA PRO A 55 18.98 -12.60 -3.79
C PRO A 55 18.63 -11.26 -4.43
N VAL A 56 18.88 -11.14 -5.74
CA VAL A 56 18.42 -10.02 -6.55
C VAL A 56 17.01 -10.36 -7.02
N TYR A 57 16.03 -9.52 -6.68
CA TYR A 57 14.68 -9.61 -7.25
C TYR A 57 14.75 -9.49 -8.77
N VAL A 58 14.07 -10.38 -9.48
CA VAL A 58 14.00 -10.38 -10.95
C VAL A 58 12.57 -10.06 -11.34
N LYS A 59 12.40 -8.88 -11.95
CA LYS A 59 11.13 -8.39 -12.53
C LYS A 59 10.45 -9.52 -13.33
N PRO A 60 9.17 -9.83 -13.06
CA PRO A 60 8.45 -10.86 -13.81
C PRO A 60 8.33 -10.46 -15.29
N ASP A 61 8.43 -11.44 -16.20
CA ASP A 61 8.22 -11.21 -17.62
C ASP A 61 6.77 -10.72 -17.87
N PRO A 62 6.54 -9.76 -18.79
CA PRO A 62 5.20 -9.35 -19.18
C PRO A 62 4.40 -10.55 -19.72
N VAL A 63 3.12 -10.64 -19.35
CA VAL A 63 2.21 -11.63 -19.91
C VAL A 63 2.13 -11.39 -21.41
N VAL A 64 2.61 -12.36 -22.20
CA VAL A 64 2.70 -12.22 -23.66
C VAL A 64 1.29 -12.07 -24.24
N THR A 65 0.96 -10.85 -24.66
CA THR A 65 -0.28 -10.52 -25.37
C THR A 65 -0.36 -11.33 -26.67
N LEU A 66 -1.16 -12.40 -26.66
CA LEU A 66 -1.44 -13.15 -27.87
C LEU A 66 -2.37 -12.30 -28.74
N SER A 67 -1.89 -11.89 -29.91
CA SER A 67 -2.67 -11.10 -30.86
C SER A 67 -4.06 -11.72 -31.09
N PRO A 68 -5.15 -10.92 -31.09
CA PRO A 68 -6.51 -11.45 -31.06
C PRO A 68 -6.79 -12.35 -32.26
N SER A 69 -6.98 -13.64 -31.97
CA SER A 69 -7.43 -14.62 -32.95
C SER A 69 -8.89 -14.29 -33.35
N PRO A 70 -9.25 -14.29 -34.65
CA PRO A 70 -10.59 -13.91 -35.07
C PRO A 70 -11.63 -14.89 -34.56
N SER A 71 -12.48 -14.44 -33.62
CA SER A 71 -13.53 -15.23 -32.99
C SER A 71 -14.47 -15.85 -34.03
N PRO A 72 -14.79 -17.16 -33.93
CA PRO A 72 -15.77 -17.78 -34.80
C PRO A 72 -17.18 -17.25 -34.47
N THR A 73 -17.93 -16.86 -35.50
CA THR A 73 -19.33 -16.44 -35.36
C THR A 73 -20.18 -17.57 -34.78
N SER A 74 -20.55 -17.47 -33.50
CA SER A 74 -21.56 -18.34 -32.89
C SER A 74 -22.96 -17.72 -33.03
N THR A 75 -23.87 -18.49 -33.60
CA THR A 75 -25.30 -18.13 -33.64
C THR A 75 -25.91 -18.33 -32.26
N ILE A 76 -26.58 -17.29 -31.75
CA ILE A 76 -27.34 -17.36 -30.49
C ILE A 76 -28.44 -18.42 -30.62
N ASP A 77 -28.34 -19.49 -29.83
CA ASP A 77 -29.43 -20.42 -29.58
C ASP A 77 -30.10 -20.06 -28.24
N THR A 78 -31.37 -19.66 -28.29
CA THR A 78 -32.11 -19.18 -27.12
C THR A 78 -32.65 -20.36 -26.30
N GLY A 79 -31.88 -20.84 -25.32
CA GLY A 79 -32.33 -21.94 -24.47
C GLY A 79 -31.62 -22.05 -23.12
N GLY A 80 -32.31 -21.60 -22.04
CA GLY A 80 -32.02 -22.10 -20.68
C GLY A 80 -31.25 -21.19 -19.72
N GLY A 81 -31.47 -19.87 -19.75
CA GLY A 81 -30.99 -19.00 -18.68
C GLY A 81 -31.68 -19.30 -17.34
N THR A 82 -30.93 -19.80 -16.36
CA THR A 82 -31.33 -19.75 -14.94
C THR A 82 -31.18 -18.32 -14.47
N GLY A 83 -32.25 -17.53 -14.61
CA GLY A 83 -32.24 -16.11 -14.30
C GLY A 83 -31.82 -15.85 -12.85
N PHE A 84 -30.84 -14.97 -12.68
CA PHE A 84 -30.57 -14.32 -11.41
C PHE A 84 -31.85 -13.60 -10.98
N LEU A 85 -32.38 -13.97 -9.81
CA LEU A 85 -33.59 -13.35 -9.29
C LEU A 85 -33.20 -11.97 -8.75
N ILE A 86 -33.38 -10.94 -9.59
CA ILE A 86 -33.51 -9.56 -9.13
C ILE A 86 -34.70 -9.46 -8.17
N ASP A 87 -34.43 -9.63 -6.87
CA ASP A 87 -35.44 -9.41 -5.85
C ASP A 87 -35.85 -7.94 -5.88
N SER A 88 -37.15 -7.72 -5.96
CA SER A 88 -37.70 -6.41 -6.25
C SER A 88 -37.75 -5.56 -5.00
N ALA A 89 -36.72 -4.75 -4.78
CA ALA A 89 -36.70 -3.64 -3.83
C ALA A 89 -37.33 -3.98 -2.46
N SER A 90 -36.87 -5.07 -1.84
CA SER A 90 -36.93 -5.16 -0.38
C SER A 90 -36.26 -3.91 0.18
N THR A 91 -36.95 -3.20 1.07
CA THR A 91 -36.43 -2.01 1.73
C THR A 91 -35.28 -2.43 2.64
N ALA A 92 -34.08 -2.54 2.09
CA ALA A 92 -32.87 -2.83 2.83
C ALA A 92 -32.64 -1.69 3.81
N THR A 93 -33.00 -1.92 5.07
CA THR A 93 -32.51 -1.12 6.19
C THR A 93 -31.00 -1.21 6.15
N SER A 94 -30.34 -0.11 5.76
CA SER A 94 -28.88 -0.03 5.69
C SER A 94 -28.29 -0.65 6.95
N THR A 95 -27.57 -1.75 6.77
CA THR A 95 -26.77 -2.38 7.82
C THR A 95 -25.46 -1.62 7.94
N GLN A 96 -25.63 -0.34 8.29
CA GLN A 96 -24.61 0.68 8.42
C GLN A 96 -23.46 0.12 9.26
N ILE A 97 -22.26 0.16 8.68
CA ILE A 97 -21.04 -0.19 9.40
C ILE A 97 -20.95 0.72 10.63
N ASP A 98 -20.54 0.17 11.77
CA ASP A 98 -20.22 0.94 12.96
C ASP A 98 -18.76 0.67 13.33
N TYR A 99 -17.87 1.60 12.98
CA TYR A 99 -16.43 1.46 13.22
C TYR A 99 -16.05 1.44 14.71
N THR A 100 -17.00 1.65 15.63
CA THR A 100 -16.77 1.48 17.08
C THR A 100 -16.90 0.02 17.57
N SER A 101 -17.21 -0.93 16.67
CA SER A 101 -17.34 -2.36 17.03
C SER A 101 -16.00 -3.06 17.31
N GLU A 102 -16.04 -4.10 18.15
CA GLU A 102 -14.87 -4.95 18.49
C GLU A 102 -14.35 -5.79 17.31
N GLN A 103 -15.07 -5.83 16.18
CA GLN A 103 -14.58 -6.44 14.94
C GLN A 103 -13.76 -5.42 14.16
N TRP A 104 -14.32 -4.23 13.96
CA TRP A 104 -13.64 -3.13 13.25
C TRP A 104 -12.44 -2.56 14.00
N SER A 105 -12.40 -2.64 15.33
CA SER A 105 -11.23 -2.21 16.10
C SER A 105 -9.97 -3.07 15.86
N LYS A 106 -10.11 -4.27 15.26
CA LYS A 106 -9.01 -5.23 15.07
C LYS A 106 -8.36 -5.20 13.68
N VAL A 107 -8.87 -4.39 12.76
CA VAL A 107 -8.32 -4.31 11.40
C VAL A 107 -7.07 -3.43 11.32
N TRP A 108 -6.89 -2.52 12.28
CA TRP A 108 -5.79 -1.54 12.31
C TRP A 108 -4.46 -2.16 12.69
N LEU A 109 -3.51 -2.11 11.76
CA LEU A 109 -2.13 -2.55 11.97
C LEU A 109 -1.30 -1.41 12.60
N CYS A 110 -0.19 -1.74 13.27
CA CYS A 110 0.66 -0.78 13.99
C CYS A 110 -0.07 0.06 15.07
N SER A 111 -1.18 -0.45 15.61
CA SER A 111 -2.04 0.26 16.57
C SER A 111 -1.75 -0.06 18.03
N ASP A 112 -1.42 -1.31 18.35
CA ASP A 112 -1.02 -1.77 19.70
C ASP A 112 0.48 -1.59 19.98
N SER A 113 1.31 -1.52 18.93
CA SER A 113 2.75 -1.33 19.02
C SER A 113 3.33 -0.79 17.72
N ASP A 114 4.32 0.08 17.85
CA ASP A 114 5.15 0.56 16.74
C ASP A 114 5.91 -0.62 16.08
N ILE A 115 5.96 -0.63 14.74
CA ILE A 115 6.71 -1.62 13.95
C ILE A 115 7.80 -0.90 13.18
N GLU A 116 9.03 -1.40 13.27
CA GLU A 116 10.20 -0.87 12.56
C GLU A 116 10.29 -1.47 11.16
N SER A 117 10.34 -0.65 10.12
CA SER A 117 10.36 -1.09 8.72
C SER A 117 11.50 -0.44 7.94
N THR A 118 12.23 -1.27 7.18
CA THR A 118 13.47 -0.89 6.49
C THR A 118 13.17 -0.43 5.08
N ASP A 119 13.72 0.73 4.69
CA ASP A 119 13.79 1.11 3.28
C ASP A 119 14.95 0.34 2.62
N LEU A 120 14.63 -0.65 1.80
CA LEU A 120 15.59 -1.49 1.09
C LEU A 120 16.33 -0.74 -0.04
N THR A 121 15.79 0.41 -0.48
CA THR A 121 16.42 1.29 -1.48
C THR A 121 17.39 2.29 -0.84
N ALA A 122 16.93 3.06 0.16
CA ALA A 122 17.74 4.10 0.79
C ALA A 122 18.62 3.59 1.94
N GLY A 123 18.22 2.48 2.56
CA GLY A 123 18.75 2.00 3.83
C GLY A 123 18.21 2.81 5.02
N GLY A 124 18.36 2.22 6.22
CA GLY A 124 17.78 2.77 7.44
C GLY A 124 16.34 2.31 7.67
N THR A 125 15.76 2.78 8.77
CA THR A 125 14.51 2.23 9.31
C THR A 125 13.58 3.36 9.70
N GLN A 126 12.28 3.18 9.45
CA GLN A 126 11.20 4.10 9.75
C GLN A 126 10.12 3.37 10.55
N THR A 127 9.38 4.10 11.37
CA THR A 127 8.38 3.55 12.28
C THR A 127 6.99 3.54 11.63
N CYS A 128 6.34 2.39 11.53
CA CYS A 128 4.89 2.27 11.33
C CYS A 128 4.15 2.45 12.66
N SER A 129 3.22 3.40 12.73
CA SER A 129 2.42 3.68 13.92
C SER A 129 1.06 4.26 13.51
N VAL A 130 -0.03 3.78 14.11
CA VAL A 130 -1.42 4.18 13.82
C VAL A 130 -2.18 4.51 15.10
N LEU A 131 -2.77 5.70 15.16
CA LEU A 131 -3.69 6.11 16.24
C LEU A 131 -5.06 6.49 15.68
N THR A 132 -6.08 5.75 16.09
CA THR A 132 -7.49 6.03 15.76
C THR A 132 -8.19 6.80 16.88
N GLU A 133 -8.99 7.79 16.53
CA GLU A 133 -9.78 8.62 17.46
C GLU A 133 -11.17 8.88 16.88
N VAL A 134 -12.22 8.74 17.70
CA VAL A 134 -13.59 9.09 17.33
C VAL A 134 -13.82 10.59 17.57
N VAL A 135 -14.05 11.36 16.51
CA VAL A 135 -14.22 12.81 16.54
C VAL A 135 -15.56 13.21 15.94
N GLY A 136 -16.58 13.37 16.80
CA GLY A 136 -17.94 13.65 16.35
C GLY A 136 -18.56 12.41 15.70
N ASP A 137 -18.95 12.54 14.42
CA ASP A 137 -19.49 11.43 13.61
C ASP A 137 -18.41 10.79 12.70
N ASP A 138 -17.14 11.20 12.83
CA ASP A 138 -16.00 10.73 12.04
C ASP A 138 -15.00 9.87 12.85
N LEU A 139 -14.35 8.93 12.16
CA LEU A 139 -13.14 8.26 12.60
C LEU A 139 -11.94 9.01 12.03
N ARG A 140 -11.13 9.58 12.91
CA ARG A 140 -9.85 10.19 12.57
C ARG A 140 -8.73 9.17 12.78
N VAL A 141 -7.86 9.04 11.80
CA VAL A 141 -6.68 8.17 11.81
C VAL A 141 -5.44 9.04 11.67
N ASN A 142 -4.53 9.00 12.64
CA ASN A 142 -3.23 9.67 12.56
C ASN A 142 -2.19 8.57 12.34
N SER A 143 -1.31 8.72 11.35
CA SER A 143 -0.29 7.72 11.02
C SER A 143 1.04 8.37 10.61
N THR A 144 2.13 7.63 10.78
CA THR A 144 3.44 7.94 10.22
C THR A 144 3.51 7.75 8.70
N GLY A 145 2.52 7.12 8.06
CA GLY A 145 2.51 6.88 6.61
C GLY A 145 3.55 5.85 6.16
N ILE A 146 3.97 4.96 7.05
CA ILE A 146 4.98 3.91 6.82
C ILE A 146 4.28 2.54 6.92
N PRO A 147 4.56 1.58 6.02
CA PRO A 147 3.97 0.23 6.08
C PRO A 147 4.54 -0.60 7.23
N ASN A 148 3.89 -1.71 7.59
CA ASN A 148 4.32 -2.63 8.65
C ASN A 148 5.37 -3.66 8.20
N HIS A 149 5.96 -3.48 7.03
CA HIS A 149 6.90 -4.38 6.36
C HIS A 149 8.01 -3.56 5.71
N ASP A 150 9.17 -4.19 5.47
CA ASP A 150 10.26 -3.59 4.69
C ASP A 150 9.77 -3.24 3.29
N PHE A 151 10.24 -2.11 2.75
CA PHE A 151 9.68 -1.52 1.53
C PHE A 151 10.78 -0.88 0.68
N GLU A 152 10.44 -0.44 -0.53
CA GLU A 152 11.39 0.16 -1.48
C GLU A 152 10.93 1.57 -1.85
N SER A 153 11.76 2.58 -1.58
CA SER A 153 11.50 3.95 -2.05
C SER A 153 11.73 4.15 -3.56
N THR A 154 12.36 3.18 -4.23
CA THR A 154 12.68 3.15 -5.67
C THR A 154 13.31 4.47 -6.18
N LEU A 155 12.97 4.90 -7.41
CA LEU A 155 13.51 6.10 -8.06
C LEU A 155 13.15 7.41 -7.36
N GLY A 156 12.02 7.45 -6.64
CA GLY A 156 11.48 8.66 -6.01
C GLY A 156 12.21 9.12 -4.74
N CYS A 157 13.16 8.31 -4.25
CA CYS A 157 13.87 8.37 -2.97
C CYS A 157 13.79 9.71 -2.17
N CYS A 158 13.41 9.69 -0.90
CA CYS A 158 13.29 8.54 0.00
C CYS A 158 12.14 8.77 0.98
N ALA A 159 11.44 7.69 1.34
CA ALA A 159 10.36 7.75 2.31
C ALA A 159 10.85 8.27 3.67
N THR A 160 10.00 9.04 4.34
CA THR A 160 10.21 9.50 5.71
C THR A 160 8.90 9.47 6.46
N GLU A 161 8.97 9.32 7.78
CA GLU A 161 7.78 9.41 8.64
C GLU A 161 7.05 10.74 8.42
N GLN A 162 5.78 10.63 8.06
CA GLN A 162 4.84 11.73 7.88
C GLN A 162 4.07 12.01 9.18
N ASN A 163 3.17 12.98 9.12
CA ASN A 163 2.17 13.22 10.17
C ASN A 163 0.78 13.20 9.52
N SER A 164 0.49 12.13 8.80
CA SER A 164 -0.70 11.99 7.97
C SER A 164 -1.95 11.87 8.83
N VAL A 165 -3.03 12.54 8.41
CA VAL A 165 -4.31 12.55 9.11
C VAL A 165 -5.42 12.26 8.10
N TRP A 166 -6.03 11.10 8.24
CA TRP A 166 -7.18 10.66 7.45
C TRP A 166 -8.46 10.79 8.28
N THR A 167 -9.57 11.17 7.66
CA THR A 167 -10.87 11.32 8.35
C THR A 167 -11.96 10.65 7.51
N ILE A 168 -12.59 9.61 8.03
CA ILE A 168 -13.69 8.91 7.35
C ILE A 168 -14.96 8.91 8.22
N PRO A 169 -16.17 8.86 7.63
CA PRO A 169 -17.39 8.67 8.40
C PRO A 169 -17.32 7.42 9.28
N LEU A 170 -17.73 7.49 10.56
CA LEU A 170 -17.87 6.30 11.43
C LEU A 170 -18.88 5.27 10.88
N LYS A 171 -19.74 5.75 9.99
CA LYS A 171 -21.01 5.18 9.57
C LYS A 171 -21.25 5.50 8.09
N PRO A 172 -20.47 4.91 7.17
CA PRO A 172 -20.58 5.18 5.75
C PRO A 172 -22.01 4.94 5.25
N GLU A 173 -22.49 5.85 4.41
CA GLU A 173 -23.82 5.82 3.81
C GLU A 173 -23.67 5.86 2.29
N LEU A 174 -24.43 5.00 1.59
CA LEU A 174 -24.49 5.01 0.13
C LEU A 174 -25.11 6.32 -0.38
N SER A 175 -24.46 6.91 -1.38
CA SER A 175 -25.07 7.93 -2.24
C SER A 175 -26.00 7.26 -3.25
N TYR A 176 -27.06 7.99 -3.63
CA TYR A 176 -27.95 7.64 -4.75
C TYR A 176 -27.86 8.64 -5.91
N GLU A 177 -26.92 9.59 -5.82
CA GLU A 177 -26.51 10.48 -6.91
C GLU A 177 -25.39 9.80 -7.73
N ASP A 178 -24.96 10.42 -8.84
CA ASP A 178 -23.84 9.91 -9.63
C ASP A 178 -22.54 9.81 -8.79
N PRO A 179 -21.72 8.74 -8.91
CA PRO A 179 -20.52 8.56 -8.10
C PRO A 179 -19.49 9.67 -8.27
N VAL A 180 -18.98 10.18 -7.14
CA VAL A 180 -17.88 11.16 -7.14
C VAL A 180 -16.61 10.45 -7.60
N GLN A 181 -15.98 10.95 -8.66
CA GLN A 181 -14.73 10.38 -9.15
C GLN A 181 -13.59 10.66 -8.16
N ALA A 182 -12.71 9.69 -7.98
CA ALA A 182 -11.48 9.87 -7.22
C ALA A 182 -10.47 10.71 -8.04
N PRO A 183 -9.51 11.40 -7.39
CA PRO A 183 -8.42 12.06 -8.09
C PRO A 183 -7.64 11.10 -9.01
N GLU A 184 -7.33 11.56 -10.23
CA GLU A 184 -6.49 10.82 -11.19
C GLU A 184 -5.10 10.50 -10.59
N ARG A 185 -4.54 11.50 -9.88
CA ARG A 185 -3.23 11.48 -9.20
C ARG A 185 -3.40 11.89 -7.75
N GLY A 186 -2.55 11.33 -6.89
CA GLY A 186 -2.58 11.57 -5.44
C GLY A 186 -3.49 10.58 -4.71
N ALA A 187 -3.62 10.75 -3.40
CA ALA A 187 -4.36 9.82 -2.55
C ALA A 187 -5.85 9.75 -2.89
N VAL A 188 -6.36 8.52 -3.05
CA VAL A 188 -7.79 8.17 -3.21
C VAL A 188 -8.32 7.39 -2.00
N ALA A 189 -7.41 6.81 -1.23
CA ALA A 189 -7.70 5.99 -0.06
C ALA A 189 -6.47 5.92 0.84
N PHE A 190 -6.55 5.18 1.94
CA PHE A 190 -5.41 4.88 2.80
C PHE A 190 -5.54 3.46 3.40
N THR A 191 -4.40 2.87 3.75
CA THR A 191 -4.33 1.48 4.24
C THR A 191 -4.71 1.37 5.72
N VAL A 192 -4.84 0.13 6.21
CA VAL A 192 -4.94 -0.15 7.65
C VAL A 192 -3.65 0.11 8.45
N THR A 193 -2.53 0.41 7.78
CA THR A 193 -1.30 1.00 8.35
C THR A 193 -1.27 2.54 8.23
N GLY A 194 -2.26 3.15 7.58
CA GLY A 194 -2.36 4.59 7.36
C GLY A 194 -1.44 5.16 6.27
N VAL A 195 -0.81 4.29 5.48
CA VAL A 195 -0.10 4.64 4.23
C VAL A 195 -1.11 5.11 3.20
N ALA A 196 -0.75 6.08 2.35
CA ALA A 196 -1.64 6.53 1.28
C ALA A 196 -1.79 5.45 0.18
N ILE A 197 -2.98 5.36 -0.38
CA ILE A 197 -3.27 4.63 -1.61
C ILE A 197 -3.56 5.67 -2.67
N TYR A 198 -2.81 5.68 -3.76
CA TYR A 198 -2.93 6.65 -4.85
C TYR A 198 -3.84 6.14 -5.97
N GLY A 199 -4.34 7.08 -6.78
CA GLY A 199 -4.99 6.77 -8.06
C GLY A 199 -3.99 6.14 -9.04
N PRO A 200 -4.46 5.52 -10.13
CA PRO A 200 -3.63 4.69 -11.01
C PRO A 200 -2.56 5.47 -11.80
N GLU A 201 -2.69 6.80 -11.91
CA GLU A 201 -1.68 7.63 -12.58
C GLU A 201 -0.63 8.17 -11.59
N GLU A 202 0.60 8.22 -12.06
CA GLU A 202 1.71 8.89 -11.37
C GLU A 202 2.07 10.22 -12.09
N GLY A 203 3.07 10.96 -11.60
CA GLY A 203 3.56 12.23 -12.16
C GLY A 203 3.67 12.38 -13.69
N PRO A 204 4.01 11.36 -14.52
CA PRO A 204 3.97 11.49 -15.99
C PRO A 204 2.54 11.44 -16.60
N GLY A 205 1.55 10.92 -15.89
CA GLY A 205 0.16 10.74 -16.34
C GLY A 205 -0.15 9.42 -17.05
N GLY A 206 0.79 8.46 -17.09
CA GLY A 206 0.49 7.08 -17.45
C GLY A 206 0.12 6.23 -16.25
N ASP A 207 -0.49 5.07 -16.51
CA ASP A 207 -0.76 4.04 -15.50
C ASP A 207 0.57 3.50 -14.94
N ALA A 208 0.79 3.70 -13.63
CA ALA A 208 2.01 3.31 -12.93
C ALA A 208 2.24 1.80 -12.91
N VAL A 209 1.16 1.01 -12.90
CA VAL A 209 1.18 -0.45 -12.85
C VAL A 209 1.35 -1.04 -14.24
N ALA A 210 0.69 -0.48 -15.26
CA ALA A 210 0.92 -0.85 -16.66
C ALA A 210 2.38 -0.61 -17.08
N LEU A 211 2.99 0.50 -16.61
CA LEU A 211 4.42 0.74 -16.77
C LEU A 211 5.28 -0.28 -16.02
N GLU A 212 4.95 -0.60 -14.75
CA GLU A 212 5.68 -1.62 -14.00
C GLU A 212 5.63 -2.98 -14.73
N TYR A 213 4.49 -3.38 -15.25
CA TYR A 213 4.36 -4.62 -16.04
C TYR A 213 4.84 -4.48 -17.51
N GLY A 214 5.42 -3.34 -17.90
CA GLY A 214 6.07 -3.14 -19.20
C GLY A 214 5.12 -3.12 -20.40
N TYR A 215 3.90 -2.63 -20.22
CA TYR A 215 2.92 -2.47 -21.31
C TYR A 215 3.36 -1.38 -22.30
N PHE A 216 3.97 -0.31 -21.80
CA PHE A 216 4.52 0.81 -22.58
C PHE A 216 5.94 1.20 -22.12
N GLU A 217 6.61 2.02 -22.92
CA GLU A 217 7.93 2.59 -22.61
C GLU A 217 7.77 4.08 -22.25
N GLU A 218 8.09 4.45 -21.01
CA GLU A 218 7.90 5.80 -20.49
C GLU A 218 9.01 6.77 -20.95
N ASP A 219 8.66 7.84 -21.69
CA ASP A 219 9.59 8.81 -22.25
C ASP A 219 9.46 10.24 -21.67
N ARG A 220 8.51 10.47 -20.75
CA ARG A 220 8.24 11.74 -20.06
C ARG A 220 8.99 11.80 -18.72
N GLN A 221 8.71 10.85 -17.81
CA GLN A 221 9.37 10.72 -16.51
C GLN A 221 9.30 9.26 -16.02
N PRO A 222 10.43 8.56 -15.85
CA PRO A 222 10.41 7.18 -15.37
C PRO A 222 9.96 7.10 -13.91
N VAL A 223 9.19 6.06 -13.60
CA VAL A 223 8.79 5.64 -12.24
C VAL A 223 8.94 4.12 -12.14
N ASP A 224 8.97 3.61 -10.92
CA ASP A 224 9.39 2.23 -10.61
C ASP A 224 8.69 1.82 -9.31
N LEU A 225 7.99 0.69 -9.28
CA LEU A 225 7.21 0.25 -8.11
C LEU A 225 7.96 -0.87 -7.37
N GLY A 226 7.99 -0.81 -6.04
CA GLY A 226 8.59 -1.86 -5.22
C GLY A 226 7.77 -3.17 -5.23
N ILE A 227 8.33 -4.21 -4.61
CA ILE A 227 7.78 -5.59 -4.55
C ILE A 227 6.29 -5.67 -4.15
N CYS A 228 5.77 -4.72 -3.37
CA CYS A 228 4.38 -4.66 -2.93
C CYS A 228 3.54 -3.57 -3.63
N GLY A 229 3.95 -3.10 -4.81
CA GLY A 229 3.18 -2.16 -5.62
C GLY A 229 3.16 -0.72 -5.10
N GLY A 230 4.18 -0.31 -4.35
CA GLY A 230 4.28 1.03 -3.78
C GLY A 230 5.70 1.62 -3.86
N HIS A 231 5.81 2.93 -3.75
CA HIS A 231 7.07 3.68 -3.84
C HIS A 231 7.04 5.01 -3.07
N ALA A 232 8.15 5.74 -3.02
CA ALA A 232 8.23 7.03 -2.34
C ALA A 232 7.93 8.21 -3.29
N GLY A 233 6.94 9.03 -2.92
CA GLY A 233 6.57 10.24 -3.64
C GLY A 233 7.32 11.51 -3.19
N PRO A 234 7.08 12.64 -3.87
CA PRO A 234 7.67 13.94 -3.51
C PRO A 234 7.40 14.31 -2.05
N GLY A 235 8.46 14.69 -1.31
CA GLY A 235 8.36 15.02 0.11
C GLY A 235 8.52 13.83 1.07
N GLY A 236 8.70 12.61 0.53
CA GLY A 236 8.96 11.40 1.32
C GLY A 236 7.71 10.65 1.78
N GLU A 237 6.56 10.90 1.17
CA GLU A 237 5.35 10.10 1.43
C GLU A 237 5.42 8.78 0.65
N TYR A 238 5.50 7.65 1.37
CA TYR A 238 5.34 6.34 0.77
C TYR A 238 3.86 6.08 0.46
N HIS A 239 3.57 5.47 -0.68
CA HIS A 239 2.21 5.19 -1.11
C HIS A 239 2.13 3.97 -2.04
N TYR A 240 0.95 3.33 -2.06
CA TYR A 240 0.67 2.20 -2.96
C TYR A 240 -0.11 2.64 -4.20
N HIS A 241 0.25 2.05 -5.34
CA HIS A 241 -0.46 2.07 -6.62
C HIS A 241 -1.12 0.73 -6.94
N TYR A 242 -0.57 -0.38 -6.40
CA TYR A 242 -1.00 -1.74 -6.70
C TYR A 242 -0.97 -2.64 -5.46
N ASP A 243 -1.66 -3.78 -5.53
CA ASP A 243 -1.63 -4.89 -4.57
C ASP A 243 -1.97 -4.51 -3.12
N SER A 244 -1.00 -4.00 -2.36
CA SER A 244 -1.02 -3.76 -0.91
C SER A 244 -1.34 -4.96 0.00
N ASN A 245 -1.75 -6.13 -0.54
CA ASN A 245 -2.13 -7.30 0.25
C ASN A 245 -0.98 -7.81 1.12
N CYS A 246 0.27 -7.57 0.71
CA CYS A 246 1.49 -8.03 1.39
C CYS A 246 1.57 -7.61 2.87
N MET A 247 0.92 -6.51 3.29
CA MET A 247 0.86 -6.06 4.68
C MET A 247 0.21 -7.09 5.64
N HIS A 248 -0.55 -8.04 5.09
CA HIS A 248 -1.19 -9.16 5.78
C HIS A 248 -0.48 -10.51 5.55
N TRP A 249 0.60 -10.55 4.76
CA TRP A 249 1.18 -11.80 4.26
C TRP A 249 2.26 -12.42 5.18
N HIS A 250 2.86 -11.66 6.08
CA HIS A 250 4.04 -12.11 6.81
C HIS A 250 3.75 -12.80 8.17
N GLU A 251 4.36 -13.97 8.39
CA GLU A 251 4.30 -14.75 9.64
C GLU A 251 5.53 -14.47 10.55
N ASP A 252 5.55 -13.30 11.21
CA ASP A 252 6.59 -12.82 12.16
C ASP A 252 7.84 -12.10 11.59
N SER A 253 7.88 -11.71 10.31
CA SER A 253 9.00 -10.94 9.71
C SER A 253 8.53 -9.69 8.97
N GLN A 254 9.35 -8.63 8.93
CA GLN A 254 9.10 -7.46 8.08
C GLN A 254 9.66 -7.65 6.66
N ASP A 255 10.60 -8.59 6.49
CA ASP A 255 11.29 -8.85 5.22
C ASP A 255 10.30 -9.27 4.12
N ILE A 256 10.20 -8.44 3.08
CA ILE A 256 9.28 -8.63 1.96
C ILE A 256 9.95 -9.32 0.76
N SER A 257 11.24 -9.67 0.83
CA SER A 257 12.03 -10.17 -0.32
C SER A 257 11.59 -11.53 -0.88
N GLU A 258 10.83 -12.32 -0.10
CA GLU A 258 10.20 -13.57 -0.57
C GLU A 258 8.76 -13.36 -1.10
N TYR A 259 8.20 -12.14 -0.99
CA TYR A 259 6.88 -11.85 -1.53
C TYR A 259 6.87 -11.82 -3.06
N VAL A 260 5.85 -12.43 -3.64
CA VAL A 260 5.50 -12.31 -5.05
C VAL A 260 3.98 -12.18 -5.14
N VAL A 261 3.48 -11.38 -6.08
CA VAL A 261 2.05 -11.01 -6.21
C VAL A 261 1.10 -12.21 -6.18
N GLY A 262 1.49 -13.37 -6.71
CA GLY A 262 0.69 -14.60 -6.63
C GLY A 262 0.42 -15.13 -5.20
N LEU A 263 1.10 -14.60 -4.19
CA LEU A 263 0.88 -14.90 -2.77
C LEU A 263 -0.25 -14.08 -2.16
N ALA A 264 -0.73 -13.01 -2.82
CA ALA A 264 -1.96 -12.32 -2.45
C ALA A 264 -3.18 -13.27 -2.39
N ALA A 265 -3.16 -14.39 -3.12
CA ALA A 265 -4.17 -15.46 -3.03
C ALA A 265 -4.26 -16.15 -1.64
N SER A 266 -3.29 -15.93 -0.76
CA SER A 266 -3.34 -16.35 0.66
C SER A 266 -3.97 -15.30 1.59
N VAL A 267 -4.07 -14.05 1.12
CA VAL A 267 -4.68 -12.92 1.83
C VAL A 267 -6.15 -12.84 1.40
N VAL A 268 -7.02 -13.52 2.15
CA VAL A 268 -8.44 -13.68 1.81
C VAL A 268 -9.32 -12.92 2.81
N SER A 269 -10.28 -12.14 2.29
CA SER A 269 -11.23 -11.32 3.04
C SER A 269 -10.57 -10.45 4.14
N LYS A 270 -9.42 -9.85 3.83
CA LYS A 270 -8.73 -8.89 4.72
C LYS A 270 -9.06 -7.46 4.32
N VAL A 271 -9.30 -6.60 5.29
CA VAL A 271 -9.37 -5.15 5.05
C VAL A 271 -7.95 -4.64 4.81
N VAL A 272 -7.66 -4.16 3.60
CA VAL A 272 -6.36 -3.55 3.24
C VAL A 272 -6.37 -2.04 3.50
N GLY A 273 -7.54 -1.39 3.44
CA GLY A 273 -7.67 0.06 3.64
C GLY A 273 -9.11 0.56 3.70
N PHE A 274 -9.26 1.88 3.56
CA PHE A 274 -10.53 2.61 3.55
C PHE A 274 -10.51 3.71 2.49
N ALA A 275 -11.60 3.84 1.75
CA ALA A 275 -11.83 4.94 0.83
C ALA A 275 -12.33 6.20 1.58
N PHE A 276 -12.28 7.37 0.93
CA PHE A 276 -12.65 8.65 1.58
C PHE A 276 -14.16 8.84 1.83
N ASP A 277 -15.02 7.99 1.26
CA ASP A 277 -16.44 7.87 1.66
C ASP A 277 -16.65 6.98 2.89
N GLY A 278 -15.56 6.42 3.42
CA GLY A 278 -15.53 5.55 4.59
C GLY A 278 -15.86 4.09 4.32
N PHE A 279 -16.17 3.66 3.09
CA PHE A 279 -16.32 2.22 2.84
C PHE A 279 -14.95 1.52 2.84
N PRO A 280 -14.89 0.27 3.34
CA PRO A 280 -13.64 -0.49 3.44
C PRO A 280 -13.18 -0.99 2.06
N ILE A 281 -11.88 -1.13 1.91
CA ILE A 281 -11.22 -1.79 0.78
C ILE A 281 -10.73 -3.14 1.28
N TYR A 282 -11.18 -4.21 0.65
CA TYR A 282 -10.77 -5.58 0.94
C TYR A 282 -9.66 -6.06 -0.01
N SER A 283 -9.00 -7.14 0.41
CA SER A 283 -8.04 -7.89 -0.38
C SER A 283 -8.62 -8.38 -1.70
N THR A 284 -7.75 -8.65 -2.67
CA THR A 284 -8.13 -9.16 -4.00
C THR A 284 -8.91 -10.46 -3.94
N TYR A 285 -8.67 -11.28 -2.92
CA TYR A 285 -9.41 -12.53 -2.73
C TYR A 285 -10.46 -12.40 -1.62
N GLU A 286 -11.66 -12.93 -1.86
CA GLU A 286 -12.75 -13.04 -0.87
C GLU A 286 -13.19 -14.50 -0.65
N GLU A 287 -13.74 -14.81 0.52
CA GLU A 287 -14.51 -16.03 0.74
C GLU A 287 -15.96 -15.86 0.24
N ASN A 288 -16.32 -16.56 -0.83
CA ASN A 288 -17.72 -16.59 -1.27
C ASN A 288 -18.63 -17.35 -0.30
N SER A 289 -19.95 -17.31 -0.54
CA SER A 289 -20.98 -17.97 0.30
C SER A 289 -20.82 -19.48 0.55
N ALA A 290 -19.93 -20.17 -0.18
CA ALA A 290 -19.59 -21.58 0.05
C ALA A 290 -18.30 -21.78 0.87
N GLY A 291 -17.66 -20.71 1.36
CA GLY A 291 -16.37 -20.74 2.04
C GLY A 291 -15.20 -21.04 1.09
N LYS A 292 -15.30 -20.66 -0.18
CA LYS A 292 -14.23 -20.82 -1.17
C LYS A 292 -13.63 -19.46 -1.48
N SER A 293 -12.32 -19.33 -1.32
CA SER A 293 -11.54 -18.21 -1.86
C SER A 293 -11.76 -18.09 -3.38
N ILE A 294 -12.14 -16.90 -3.82
CA ILE A 294 -12.24 -16.46 -5.21
C ILE A 294 -11.50 -15.12 -5.36
N GLU A 295 -10.95 -14.89 -6.55
CA GLU A 295 -10.42 -13.57 -6.91
C GLU A 295 -11.59 -12.67 -7.31
N MET A 296 -11.58 -11.42 -6.87
CA MET A 296 -12.50 -10.39 -7.29
C MET A 296 -11.87 -9.62 -8.44
N THR A 297 -12.50 -9.69 -9.61
CA THR A 297 -11.93 -9.13 -10.84
C THR A 297 -12.54 -7.79 -11.22
N SER A 298 -11.71 -6.88 -11.72
CA SER A 298 -12.17 -5.59 -12.23
C SER A 298 -13.01 -5.75 -13.51
N SER A 299 -13.99 -4.86 -13.67
CA SER A 299 -14.79 -4.72 -14.90
C SER A 299 -14.23 -3.68 -15.89
N TYR A 300 -12.99 -3.21 -15.70
CA TYR A 300 -12.29 -2.34 -16.65
C TYR A 300 -11.34 -3.12 -17.57
N ARG A 301 -11.14 -2.61 -18.77
CA ARG A 301 -10.13 -3.12 -19.72
C ARG A 301 -9.53 -1.98 -20.56
N LEU A 302 -8.39 -2.24 -21.17
CA LEU A 302 -7.82 -1.35 -22.19
C LEU A 302 -8.75 -1.23 -23.40
N LYS A 303 -8.85 -0.01 -23.93
CA LYS A 303 -9.46 0.29 -25.23
C LYS A 303 -8.60 -0.33 -26.35
N ILE A 304 -9.23 -0.64 -27.49
CA ILE A 304 -8.56 -1.36 -28.58
C ILE A 304 -7.47 -0.50 -29.22
N GLY A 305 -6.22 -0.83 -28.90
CA GLY A 305 -5.02 -0.19 -29.47
C GLY A 305 -4.20 0.62 -28.46
N GLU A 306 -4.72 0.81 -27.25
CA GLU A 306 -4.04 1.52 -26.16
C GLU A 306 -3.29 0.55 -25.23
N ASP A 307 -2.40 1.08 -24.40
CA ASP A 307 -1.49 0.32 -23.54
C ASP A 307 -1.35 0.87 -22.09
N GLY A 308 -2.05 1.95 -21.73
CA GLY A 308 -2.01 2.59 -20.42
C GLY A 308 -1.08 3.81 -20.37
N TYR A 309 -0.42 4.16 -21.48
CA TYR A 309 0.46 5.33 -21.58
C TYR A 309 -0.28 6.65 -21.30
N ASP A 310 -1.53 6.81 -21.74
CA ASP A 310 -2.36 8.00 -21.49
C ASP A 310 -3.28 7.83 -20.24
N GLY A 311 -2.94 6.86 -19.36
CA GLY A 311 -3.52 6.75 -18.01
C GLY A 311 -4.96 6.28 -18.02
N ILE A 312 -5.82 6.91 -17.21
CA ILE A 312 -7.24 6.52 -17.07
C ILE A 312 -7.99 6.60 -18.41
N GLU A 313 -7.56 7.49 -19.31
CA GLU A 313 -8.17 7.66 -20.64
C GLU A 313 -7.93 6.48 -21.59
N ASP A 314 -7.05 5.53 -21.28
CA ASP A 314 -6.85 4.31 -22.06
C ASP A 314 -7.82 3.17 -21.69
N TYR A 315 -8.55 3.30 -20.57
CA TYR A 315 -9.42 2.25 -20.05
C TYR A 315 -10.91 2.53 -20.33
N GLU A 316 -11.70 1.46 -20.47
CA GLU A 316 -13.17 1.51 -20.51
C GLU A 316 -13.78 0.54 -19.49
N PHE A 317 -14.82 0.99 -18.79
CA PHE A 317 -15.67 0.12 -17.97
C PHE A 317 -16.60 -0.69 -18.88
N MET A 318 -16.65 -2.00 -18.66
CA MET A 318 -17.59 -2.91 -19.31
C MET A 318 -18.32 -3.77 -18.28
N GLU A 319 -19.58 -3.43 -18.02
CA GLU A 319 -20.46 -4.17 -17.10
C GLU A 319 -20.46 -5.67 -17.42
N GLY A 320 -20.07 -6.48 -16.42
CA GLY A 320 -20.16 -7.93 -16.47
C GLY A 320 -19.04 -8.66 -17.22
N ILE A 321 -17.90 -8.01 -17.47
CA ILE A 321 -16.65 -8.77 -17.74
C ILE A 321 -16.09 -9.32 -16.43
N GLY A 322 -16.02 -8.49 -15.38
CA GLY A 322 -15.55 -8.86 -14.05
C GLY A 322 -16.66 -8.93 -13.01
N ASP A 323 -16.27 -8.97 -11.74
CA ASP A 323 -17.16 -9.11 -10.59
C ASP A 323 -17.56 -7.76 -9.96
N LEU A 324 -16.76 -6.72 -10.20
CA LEU A 324 -16.85 -5.41 -9.54
C LEU A 324 -17.55 -4.35 -10.40
N ASP A 325 -18.10 -3.34 -9.74
CA ASP A 325 -18.80 -2.21 -10.37
C ASP A 325 -17.85 -1.10 -10.89
N GLU A 326 -18.41 0.01 -11.38
CA GLU A 326 -17.62 1.11 -11.95
C GLU A 326 -16.75 1.87 -10.92
N CYS A 327 -16.94 1.63 -9.62
CA CYS A 327 -16.07 2.16 -8.58
C CYS A 327 -15.11 1.12 -8.00
N ASN A 328 -14.98 -0.04 -8.65
CA ASN A 328 -14.16 -1.18 -8.22
C ASN A 328 -14.62 -1.79 -6.87
N GLY A 329 -15.94 -1.84 -6.65
CA GLY A 329 -16.54 -2.48 -5.47
C GLY A 329 -17.80 -3.27 -5.77
N HIS A 330 -18.40 -3.86 -4.72
CA HIS A 330 -19.66 -4.59 -4.80
C HIS A 330 -20.38 -4.64 -3.44
N PHE A 331 -21.56 -5.28 -3.38
CA PHE A 331 -22.28 -5.51 -2.13
C PHE A 331 -22.31 -7.00 -1.79
N ALA A 332 -21.56 -7.40 -0.76
CA ALA A 332 -21.54 -8.76 -0.25
C ALA A 332 -21.42 -8.79 1.29
N VAL A 333 -21.49 -10.00 1.87
CA VAL A 333 -21.26 -10.23 3.31
C VAL A 333 -19.77 -10.37 3.58
N THR A 334 -19.29 -9.74 4.65
CA THR A 334 -17.88 -9.84 5.08
C THR A 334 -17.80 -10.31 6.53
N PRO A 335 -16.61 -10.74 7.04
CA PRO A 335 -16.47 -11.19 8.43
C PRO A 335 -16.87 -10.12 9.46
N GLU A 336 -16.60 -8.84 9.15
CA GLU A 336 -16.91 -7.67 9.98
C GLU A 336 -18.31 -7.08 9.71
N ALA A 337 -18.91 -7.38 8.55
CA ALA A 337 -20.26 -6.98 8.15
C ALA A 337 -21.13 -8.18 7.74
N PRO A 338 -21.52 -9.06 8.69
CA PRO A 338 -22.21 -10.32 8.40
C PRO A 338 -23.65 -10.16 7.86
N ASN A 339 -24.21 -8.94 7.88
CA ASN A 339 -25.50 -8.64 7.25
C ASN A 339 -25.37 -8.09 5.81
N GLY A 340 -24.14 -7.90 5.32
CA GLY A 340 -23.85 -7.28 4.04
C GLY A 340 -23.50 -5.80 4.15
N THR A 341 -22.50 -5.38 3.37
CA THR A 341 -22.15 -3.98 3.14
C THR A 341 -21.64 -3.80 1.71
N TYR A 342 -21.78 -2.59 1.17
CA TYR A 342 -20.94 -2.19 0.05
C TYR A 342 -19.48 -2.09 0.51
N HIS A 343 -18.55 -2.51 -0.33
CA HIS A 343 -17.11 -2.41 -0.10
C HIS A 343 -16.35 -2.51 -1.43
N TYR A 344 -15.12 -2.01 -1.42
CA TYR A 344 -14.20 -2.03 -2.56
C TYR A 344 -13.22 -3.21 -2.44
N HIS A 345 -12.48 -3.48 -3.53
CA HIS A 345 -11.35 -4.41 -3.51
C HIS A 345 -10.07 -3.77 -4.07
N SER A 346 -8.92 -4.28 -3.63
CA SER A 346 -7.69 -4.17 -4.42
C SER A 346 -7.70 -5.22 -5.53
N THR A 347 -7.37 -4.85 -6.76
CA THR A 347 -7.53 -5.74 -7.94
C THR A 347 -6.20 -6.07 -8.63
N LEU A 348 -5.95 -7.35 -8.88
CA LEU A 348 -4.76 -7.82 -9.60
C LEU A 348 -5.06 -8.07 -11.07
N THR A 349 -6.22 -8.68 -11.38
CA THR A 349 -6.68 -8.96 -12.74
C THR A 349 -8.07 -8.37 -13.04
N ASN A 350 -8.36 -8.21 -14.33
CA ASN A 350 -9.70 -7.91 -14.82
C ASN A 350 -10.41 -9.17 -15.34
N GLY A 351 -11.69 -9.03 -15.69
CA GLY A 351 -12.51 -10.13 -16.20
C GLY A 351 -12.05 -10.77 -17.53
N ASP A 352 -11.24 -10.06 -18.33
CA ASP A 352 -10.64 -10.59 -19.57
C ASP A 352 -9.30 -11.32 -19.31
N GLY A 353 -8.72 -11.19 -18.10
CA GLY A 353 -7.46 -11.81 -17.67
C GLY A 353 -6.20 -10.93 -17.82
N ASP A 354 -6.37 -9.65 -18.15
CA ASP A 354 -5.33 -8.63 -18.18
C ASP A 354 -5.23 -7.91 -16.82
N LEU A 355 -4.45 -6.82 -16.73
CA LEU A 355 -4.26 -6.03 -15.49
C LEU A 355 -5.59 -5.55 -14.89
N GLY A 356 -5.71 -5.70 -13.58
CA GLY A 356 -6.88 -5.28 -12.78
C GLY A 356 -6.97 -3.78 -12.51
N PHE A 357 -6.72 -2.93 -13.50
CA PHE A 357 -7.02 -1.48 -13.41
C PHE A 357 -8.47 -1.30 -12.90
N PRO A 358 -8.77 -0.37 -11.97
CA PRO A 358 -7.95 0.73 -11.49
C PRO A 358 -7.12 0.40 -10.23
N TYR A 359 -6.99 -0.89 -9.90
CA TYR A 359 -6.24 -1.46 -8.76
C TYR A 359 -6.81 -1.13 -7.37
N PHE A 360 -7.46 0.03 -7.23
CA PHE A 360 -8.14 0.59 -6.06
C PHE A 360 -9.38 1.39 -6.53
N PRO A 361 -10.16 2.03 -5.65
CA PRO A 361 -11.38 2.75 -6.06
C PRO A 361 -11.10 3.93 -7.00
N LEU A 362 -11.75 3.92 -8.19
CA LEU A 362 -11.72 5.03 -9.15
C LEU A 362 -12.85 6.04 -8.91
N CYS A 363 -13.87 5.66 -8.16
CA CYS A 363 -14.93 6.53 -7.68
C CYS A 363 -15.45 6.10 -6.32
N TYR A 364 -16.30 6.95 -5.74
CA TYR A 364 -16.90 6.73 -4.43
C TYR A 364 -18.42 6.53 -4.56
N LYS A 365 -18.92 5.40 -4.05
CA LYS A 365 -20.35 5.11 -3.92
C LYS A 365 -21.00 5.73 -2.69
N GLY A 366 -20.22 6.10 -1.68
CA GLY A 366 -20.72 6.73 -0.46
C GLY A 366 -20.69 8.27 -0.49
N ILE A 367 -21.01 8.86 0.66
CA ILE A 367 -20.86 10.30 0.90
C ILE A 367 -19.39 10.59 1.23
N VAL A 368 -18.67 11.21 0.30
CA VAL A 368 -17.23 11.47 0.39
C VAL A 368 -16.89 12.55 1.43
N ASN A 369 -15.85 12.31 2.22
CA ASN A 369 -15.16 13.36 2.97
C ASN A 369 -14.08 14.02 2.07
N GLU A 370 -14.43 15.15 1.46
CA GLU A 370 -13.53 15.91 0.57
C GLU A 370 -12.30 16.50 1.28
N ASP A 371 -12.27 16.62 2.61
CA ASP A 371 -11.11 17.19 3.32
C ASP A 371 -9.84 16.32 3.16
N ASN A 372 -10.00 15.00 2.96
CA ASN A 372 -8.88 14.09 2.66
C ASN A 372 -8.20 14.40 1.31
N THR A 373 -8.92 14.99 0.34
CA THR A 373 -8.35 15.31 -0.98
C THR A 373 -7.41 16.52 -0.96
N GLN A 374 -7.38 17.27 0.15
CA GLN A 374 -6.57 18.48 0.33
C GLN A 374 -5.28 18.24 1.14
N THR A 375 -5.06 17.05 1.70
CA THR A 375 -3.94 16.78 2.61
C THR A 375 -2.60 16.59 1.89
N THR A 376 -2.62 16.07 0.66
CA THR A 376 -1.42 15.72 -0.13
C THR A 376 -0.93 16.86 -1.03
N ASP A 377 -1.82 17.64 -1.68
CA ASP A 377 -1.45 18.83 -2.47
C ASP A 377 -1.18 20.08 -1.60
N SER A 378 -0.37 19.91 -0.55
CA SER A 378 0.06 21.04 0.31
C SER A 378 1.17 21.90 -0.32
N GLY A 379 1.11 22.09 -1.64
CA GLY A 379 1.64 23.28 -2.33
C GLY A 379 3.15 23.54 -2.23
N ARG A 380 3.95 22.54 -1.85
CA ARG A 380 5.41 22.62 -1.96
C ARG A 380 5.81 22.42 -3.42
N VAL A 381 5.71 23.52 -4.18
CA VAL A 381 6.41 23.67 -5.46
C VAL A 381 7.82 23.08 -5.30
N PRO A 382 8.19 22.06 -6.09
CA PRO A 382 9.51 21.46 -6.00
C PRO A 382 10.57 22.56 -6.08
N PRO A 383 11.63 22.54 -5.26
CA PRO A 383 12.75 23.44 -5.48
C PRO A 383 13.21 23.23 -6.93
N GLN A 384 13.15 24.27 -7.76
CA GLN A 384 13.65 24.15 -9.12
C GLN A 384 15.07 23.60 -9.05
N PRO A 385 15.41 22.56 -9.85
CA PRO A 385 16.76 22.02 -9.83
C PRO A 385 17.72 23.19 -10.05
N PRO A 386 18.81 23.28 -9.27
CA PRO A 386 19.67 24.45 -9.28
C PRO A 386 20.14 24.70 -10.71
N ASP A 387 19.94 25.93 -11.19
CA ASP A 387 20.32 26.36 -12.54
C ASP A 387 21.75 25.87 -12.83
N PHE A 388 21.86 24.82 -13.64
CA PHE A 388 23.14 24.36 -14.14
C PHE A 388 23.62 25.38 -15.16
N ALA A 389 24.22 26.45 -14.65
CA ALA A 389 25.00 27.45 -15.39
C ALA A 389 26.31 26.85 -15.95
N GLY A 390 26.26 25.59 -16.41
CA GLY A 390 27.25 24.94 -17.25
C GLY A 390 26.95 25.28 -18.71
N GLY A 391 27.48 26.41 -19.18
CA GLY A 391 27.32 26.82 -20.58
C GLY A 391 27.80 25.72 -21.54
N ARG A 392 27.00 25.43 -22.58
CA ARG A 392 27.39 24.47 -23.63
C ARG A 392 28.79 24.79 -24.17
N PRO A 393 29.67 23.79 -24.34
CA PRO A 393 30.91 23.98 -25.08
C PRO A 393 30.61 24.45 -26.51
N PRO A 394 31.37 25.41 -27.08
CA PRO A 394 31.18 25.80 -28.47
C PRO A 394 31.45 24.62 -29.40
N PRO A 395 30.73 24.50 -30.53
CA PRO A 395 30.91 23.40 -31.47
C PRO A 395 32.33 23.40 -32.07
N PRO A 396 32.88 22.22 -32.43
CA PRO A 396 34.21 22.13 -33.04
C PRO A 396 34.28 22.91 -34.36
N ARG A 397 35.46 23.47 -34.65
CA ARG A 397 35.82 24.02 -35.96
C ARG A 397 36.63 23.02 -36.77
#